data_AF-A0A520JFU1-F1
#
_entry.id   AF-A0A520JFU1-F1
#
_cell.length_a   1.000
_cell.length_b   1.000
_cell.length_c   1.000
_cell.angle_alpha   90.00
_cell.angle_beta   90.00
_cell.angle_gamma   90.00
#
_symmetry.space_group_name_H-M   'P 1'
#
loop_
_entity.id
_entity.type
_entity.pdbx_description
1 polymer ?
#
loop_
_entity_poly.entity_id
_entity_poly.type
_entity_poly.pdbx_seq_one_letter_code
_entity_poly.pdbx_strand_id
1 'polypeptide(L)'
;MTEIYPARPSGAPSVRLAIYDMDKTITHMPTWTPFLLHTARTSGAPWRLALVPFAGVAALGYVGRLISRGRLKYVMQRMMLGKRLSPAQERRSAEAFADRVVRDGVFAGARAR
;
A
#
# COMPACT_ATOMS: atom_id res chain seq x y z
N MET A 1 -22.43 -3.25 -32.52
CA MET A 1 -22.43 -3.45 -31.05
C MET A 1 -21.99 -4.88 -30.82
N THR A 2 -20.68 -5.15 -30.79
CA THR A 2 -20.15 -6.51 -30.70
C THR A 2 -20.06 -6.91 -29.23
N GLU A 3 -20.76 -7.98 -28.85
CA GLU A 3 -20.80 -8.53 -27.50
C GLU A 3 -19.46 -9.23 -27.21
N ILE A 4 -18.59 -8.60 -26.40
CA ILE A 4 -17.18 -9.01 -26.15
C ILE A 4 -17.07 -10.08 -25.05
N TYR A 5 -18.18 -10.57 -24.51
CA TYR A 5 -18.15 -11.60 -23.47
C TYR A 5 -18.79 -12.89 -23.99
N PRO A 6 -18.03 -13.98 -24.15
CA PRO A 6 -18.63 -15.26 -24.48
C PRO A 6 -19.58 -15.67 -23.36
N ALA A 7 -20.73 -16.22 -23.73
CA ALA A 7 -21.70 -16.77 -22.78
C ALA A 7 -21.00 -17.78 -21.86
N ARG A 8 -21.27 -17.68 -20.55
CA ARG A 8 -20.69 -18.58 -19.53
C ARG A 8 -21.02 -20.04 -19.90
N PRO A 9 -20.03 -20.95 -19.99
CA PRO A 9 -20.30 -22.35 -20.33
C PRO A 9 -21.22 -22.99 -19.29
N SER A 10 -22.28 -23.63 -19.78
CA SER A 10 -23.26 -24.38 -18.98
C SER A 10 -22.55 -25.50 -18.23
N GLY A 11 -22.60 -25.50 -16.90
CA GLY A 11 -21.99 -26.53 -16.04
C GLY A 11 -20.67 -26.14 -15.36
N ALA A 12 -20.14 -24.93 -15.58
CA ALA A 12 -19.01 -24.44 -14.79
C ALA A 12 -19.42 -24.31 -13.30
N PRO A 13 -18.60 -24.79 -12.34
CA PRO A 13 -18.91 -24.63 -10.92
C PRO A 13 -19.08 -23.15 -10.58
N SER A 14 -20.09 -22.84 -9.78
CA SER A 14 -20.31 -21.46 -9.33
C SER A 14 -19.14 -21.00 -8.47
N VAL A 15 -18.30 -20.12 -9.01
CA VAL A 15 -17.20 -19.51 -8.25
C VAL A 15 -17.80 -18.48 -7.30
N ARG A 16 -17.71 -18.73 -6.00
CA ARG A 16 -18.00 -17.73 -4.97
C ARG A 16 -16.75 -16.87 -4.75
N LEU A 17 -16.71 -15.69 -5.38
CA LEU A 17 -15.62 -14.73 -5.26
C LEU A 17 -16.06 -13.52 -4.41
N ALA A 18 -15.30 -13.21 -3.37
CA ALA A 18 -15.43 -11.98 -2.61
C ALA A 18 -14.12 -11.20 -2.70
N ILE A 19 -14.21 -9.90 -3.02
CA ILE A 19 -13.06 -9.00 -3.11
C ILE A 19 -13.20 -7.98 -1.98
N TYR A 20 -12.18 -7.92 -1.13
CA TYR A 20 -12.11 -6.96 -0.03
C TYR A 20 -10.99 -5.97 -0.33
N ASP A 21 -11.21 -4.69 -0.01
CA ASP A 21 -10.10 -3.79 0.21
C ASP A 21 -9.33 -4.25 1.46
N MET A 22 -8.08 -3.83 1.60
CA MET A 22 -7.25 -4.17 2.76
C MET A 22 -7.35 -3.09 3.83
N ASP A 23 -7.06 -1.84 3.46
CA ASP A 23 -6.96 -0.74 4.40
C ASP A 23 -8.33 -0.39 4.98
N LYS A 24 -8.46 -0.33 6.31
CA LYS A 24 -9.73 -0.05 7.01
C LYS A 24 -10.85 -1.09 6.79
N THR A 25 -10.56 -2.18 6.09
CA THR A 25 -11.48 -3.32 5.92
C THR A 25 -10.92 -4.55 6.63
N ILE A 26 -9.67 -4.91 6.35
CA ILE A 26 -8.92 -5.96 7.04
C ILE A 26 -8.10 -5.35 8.18
N THR A 27 -7.44 -4.22 7.91
CA THR A 27 -6.58 -3.53 8.89
C THR A 27 -7.32 -2.39 9.60
N HIS A 28 -6.94 -2.08 10.84
CA HIS A 28 -7.52 -0.97 11.61
C HIS A 28 -7.20 0.41 11.02
N MET A 29 -6.04 0.54 10.38
CA MET A 29 -5.47 1.80 9.91
C MET A 29 -4.87 1.65 8.51
N PRO A 30 -4.81 2.73 7.71
CA PRO A 30 -4.13 2.70 6.41
C PRO A 30 -2.66 2.31 6.56
N THR A 31 -2.19 1.43 5.69
CA THR A 31 -0.85 0.84 5.79
C THR A 31 0.21 1.56 4.99
N TRP A 32 -0.17 2.32 3.95
CA TRP A 32 0.77 2.87 2.98
C TRP A 32 1.78 3.87 3.56
N THR A 33 1.35 4.92 4.27
CA THR A 33 2.31 5.88 4.88
C THR A 33 3.14 5.23 6.00
N PRO A 34 2.54 4.46 6.93
CA PRO A 34 3.33 3.73 7.92
C PRO A 34 4.37 2.79 7.31
N PHE A 35 4.06 2.12 6.19
CA PHE A 35 5.01 1.27 5.46
C PHE A 35 6.21 2.08 4.97
N LEU A 36 5.99 3.26 4.37
CA LEU A 36 7.10 4.12 3.91
C LEU A 36 8.02 4.56 5.05
N LEU A 37 7.43 4.99 6.17
CA LEU A 37 8.19 5.45 7.34
C LEU A 37 8.93 4.31 8.02
N HIS A 38 8.27 3.16 8.18
CA HIS A 38 8.88 1.95 8.72
C HIS A 38 10.07 1.53 7.87
N THR A 39 9.88 1.42 6.55
CA THR A 39 10.93 1.02 5.62
C THR A 39 12.09 2.01 5.61
N ALA A 40 11.83 3.32 5.56
CA ALA A 40 12.89 4.34 5.64
C ALA A 40 13.72 4.18 6.92
N ARG A 41 13.08 3.87 8.06
CA ARG A 41 13.73 3.66 9.36
C ARG A 41 14.57 2.38 9.41
N THR A 42 14.11 1.28 8.80
CA THR A 42 14.72 -0.05 8.98
C THR A 42 15.61 -0.50 7.82
N SER A 43 15.50 0.10 6.63
CA SER A 43 16.23 -0.32 5.41
C SER A 43 17.67 0.22 5.26
N GLY A 44 18.25 0.77 6.33
CA GLY A 44 19.63 1.30 6.33
C GLY A 44 19.79 2.74 5.81
N ALA A 45 18.68 3.46 5.56
CA ALA A 45 18.69 4.88 5.20
C ALA A 45 17.78 5.74 6.09
N PRO A 46 17.90 5.67 7.44
CA PRO A 46 17.01 6.39 8.37
C PRO A 46 17.08 7.92 8.22
N TRP A 47 18.17 8.46 7.66
CA TRP A 47 18.31 9.87 7.34
C TRP A 47 17.20 10.39 6.42
N ARG A 48 16.56 9.52 5.62
CA ARG A 48 15.42 9.90 4.77
C ARG A 48 14.20 10.33 5.57
N LEU A 49 14.11 9.99 6.86
CA LEU A 49 13.06 10.50 7.74
C LEU A 49 13.14 12.03 7.91
N ALA A 50 14.33 12.63 7.72
CA ALA A 50 14.46 14.08 7.66
C ALA A 50 13.72 14.71 6.47
N LEU A 51 13.33 13.91 5.47
CA LEU A 51 12.54 14.36 4.32
C LEU A 51 11.02 14.39 4.59
N VAL A 52 10.54 13.90 5.74
CA VAL A 52 9.11 13.87 6.08
C VAL A 52 8.46 15.26 6.05
N PRO A 53 9.09 16.34 6.56
CA PRO A 53 8.53 17.69 6.41
C PRO A 53 8.30 18.09 4.94
N PHE A 54 9.21 17.70 4.03
CA PHE A 54 9.08 17.97 2.59
C PHE A 54 7.99 17.10 1.94
N ALA A 55 7.73 15.90 2.45
CA ALA A 55 6.55 15.12 2.07
C ALA A 55 5.25 15.84 2.47
N GLY A 56 5.26 16.60 3.57
CA GLY A 56 4.20 17.51 3.96
C GLY A 56 3.92 18.58 2.89
N VAL A 57 4.96 19.18 2.32
CA VAL A 57 4.82 20.13 1.19
C VAL A 57 4.19 19.47 -0.04
N ALA A 58 4.58 18.24 -0.37
CA ALA A 58 3.94 17.49 -1.45
C ALA A 58 2.46 17.23 -1.16
N ALA A 59 2.11 16.89 0.08
CA ALA A 59 0.72 16.71 0.50
C ALA A 59 -0.09 18.02 0.40
N LEU A 60 0.50 19.16 0.77
CA LEU A 60 -0.11 20.48 0.56
C LEU A 60 -0.35 20.76 -0.92
N GLY A 61 0.60 20.40 -1.80
CA GLY A 61 0.41 20.49 -3.25
C GLY A 61 -0.75 19.64 -3.77
N TYR A 62 -0.97 18.46 -3.19
CA TYR A 62 -2.13 17.62 -3.52
C TYR A 62 -3.45 18.25 -3.03
N VAL A 63 -3.50 18.76 -1.80
CA VAL A 63 -4.66 19.47 -1.26
C VAL A 63 -4.99 20.71 -2.10
N GLY A 64 -3.97 21.45 -2.53
CA GLY A 64 -4.09 22.58 -3.46
C GLY A 64 -4.34 22.18 -4.91
N ARG A 65 -4.53 20.89 -5.22
CA ARG A 65 -4.78 20.33 -6.57
C ARG A 65 -3.69 20.62 -7.62
N LEU A 66 -2.48 20.98 -7.17
CA LEU A 66 -1.31 21.21 -8.03
C LEU A 66 -0.69 19.90 -8.53
N ILE A 67 -0.88 18.81 -7.79
CA ILE A 67 -0.41 17.48 -8.17
C ILE A 67 -1.51 16.43 -8.02
N SER A 68 -1.44 15.38 -8.84
CA SER A 68 -2.37 14.25 -8.72
C SER A 68 -2.04 13.36 -7.51
N ARG A 69 -3.02 12.56 -7.09
CA ARG A 69 -2.84 11.53 -6.04
C ARG A 69 -1.72 10.55 -6.39
N GLY A 70 -1.60 10.16 -7.66
CA GLY A 70 -0.53 9.30 -8.15
C GLY A 70 0.85 9.95 -8.03
N ARG A 71 0.95 11.24 -8.38
CA ARG A 71 2.19 12.01 -8.25
C ARG A 71 2.61 12.18 -6.80
N LEU A 72 1.68 12.45 -5.89
CA LEU A 72 1.94 12.48 -4.44
C LEU A 72 2.57 11.17 -3.97
N LYS A 73 1.93 10.03 -4.29
CA LYS A 73 2.44 8.72 -3.90
C LYS A 73 3.85 8.45 -4.42
N TYR A 74 4.10 8.75 -5.69
CA TYR A 74 5.42 8.61 -6.30
C TYR A 74 6.49 9.46 -5.59
N VAL A 75 6.20 10.74 -5.31
CA VAL A 75 7.15 11.64 -4.64
C VAL A 75 7.49 11.14 -3.24
N MET A 76 6.48 10.77 -2.45
CA MET A 76 6.69 10.25 -1.10
C MET A 76 7.45 8.92 -1.11
N GLN A 77 7.14 7.99 -2.02
CA GLN A 77 7.91 6.76 -2.21
C GLN A 77 9.36 7.06 -2.54
N ARG A 78 9.61 8.00 -3.47
CA ARG A 78 10.98 8.38 -3.84
C ARG A 78 11.74 9.02 -2.68
N MET A 79 11.09 9.82 -1.84
CA MET A 79 11.70 10.41 -0.65
C MET A 79 12.05 9.34 0.40
N MET A 80 11.15 8.40 0.67
CA MET A 80 11.31 7.43 1.77
C MET A 80 12.08 6.17 1.36
N LEU A 81 11.82 5.65 0.15
CA LEU A 81 12.38 4.40 -0.36
C LEU A 81 13.56 4.63 -1.33
N GLY A 82 13.74 5.86 -1.80
CA GLY A 82 14.78 6.20 -2.76
C GLY A 82 14.35 5.94 -4.21
N LYS A 83 15.29 6.03 -5.15
CA LYS A 83 15.00 5.88 -6.58
C LYS A 83 14.73 4.43 -6.99
N ARG A 84 15.29 3.46 -6.27
CA ARG A 84 15.24 2.03 -6.56
C ARG A 84 15.22 1.26 -5.25
N LEU A 85 14.47 0.18 -5.24
CA LEU A 85 14.44 -0.82 -4.18
C LEU A 85 14.65 -2.17 -4.87
N SER A 86 15.67 -2.93 -4.50
CA SER A 86 15.85 -4.26 -5.09
C SER A 86 14.70 -5.18 -4.63
N PRO A 87 14.32 -6.20 -5.42
CA PRO A 87 13.26 -7.14 -5.02
C PRO A 87 13.50 -7.77 -3.64
N ALA A 88 14.76 -8.03 -3.29
CA ALA A 88 15.13 -8.55 -1.98
C ALA A 88 14.94 -7.52 -0.85
N GLN A 89 15.24 -6.24 -1.10
CA GLN A 89 14.98 -5.17 -0.13
C GLN A 89 13.47 -4.91 0.04
N GLU A 90 12.73 -4.93 -1.06
CA GLU A 90 11.27 -4.80 -1.06
C GLU A 90 10.63 -5.90 -0.23
N ARG A 91 10.96 -7.16 -0.52
CA ARG A 91 10.40 -8.31 0.18
C ARG A 91 10.71 -8.27 1.68
N ARG A 92 11.96 -8.04 2.07
CA ARG A 92 12.32 -7.91 3.49
C ARG A 92 11.57 -6.76 4.19
N SER A 93 11.39 -5.63 3.52
CA SER A 93 10.68 -4.48 4.10
C SER A 93 9.19 -4.76 4.23
N ALA A 94 8.60 -5.45 3.26
CA ALA A 94 7.20 -5.87 3.28
C ALA A 94 6.94 -6.92 4.37
N GLU A 95 7.79 -7.95 4.47
CA GLU A 95 7.72 -8.98 5.53
C GLU A 95 7.81 -8.34 6.92
N ALA A 96 8.84 -7.53 7.18
CA ALA A 96 9.02 -6.87 8.49
C ALA A 96 7.86 -5.93 8.86
N PHE A 97 7.30 -5.23 7.87
CA PHE A 97 6.13 -4.39 8.11
C PHE A 97 4.85 -5.22 8.31
N ALA A 98 4.67 -6.31 7.56
CA ALA A 98 3.55 -7.22 7.69
C ALA A 98 3.53 -7.87 9.08
N ASP A 99 4.67 -8.31 9.62
CA ASP A 99 4.77 -8.84 10.98
C ASP A 99 4.24 -7.85 12.01
N ARG A 100 4.56 -6.55 11.85
CA ARG A 100 4.03 -5.48 12.71
C ARG A 100 2.51 -5.30 12.54
N VAL A 101 1.99 -5.37 11.32
CA VAL A 101 0.55 -5.20 11.05
C VAL A 101 -0.26 -6.40 11.54
N VAL A 102 0.22 -7.63 11.34
CA VAL A 102 -0.49 -8.86 11.75
C VAL A 102 -0.58 -8.97 13.26
N ARG A 103 0.45 -8.51 13.99
CA ARG A 103 0.46 -8.60 15.46
C ARG A 103 -0.68 -7.81 16.11
N ASP A 104 -0.90 -6.55 15.69
CA ASP A 104 -1.76 -5.61 16.41
C ASP A 104 -2.76 -4.83 15.52
N GLY A 105 -2.67 -4.97 14.20
CA GLY A 105 -3.28 -4.06 13.24
C GLY A 105 -4.43 -4.63 12.40
N VAL A 106 -4.85 -5.88 12.64
CA VAL A 106 -5.90 -6.58 11.87
C VAL A 106 -7.15 -6.78 12.73
N PHE A 107 -8.32 -6.52 12.15
CA PHE A 107 -9.60 -6.76 12.83
C PHE A 107 -9.76 -8.23 13.17
N ALA A 108 -10.19 -8.55 14.40
CA ALA A 108 -10.42 -9.93 14.83
C ALA A 108 -11.39 -10.68 13.89
N GLY A 109 -12.46 -10.01 13.43
CA GLY A 109 -13.42 -10.58 12.49
C GLY A 109 -12.83 -10.89 11.11
N ALA A 110 -11.77 -10.21 10.69
CA ALA A 110 -11.07 -10.50 9.45
C ALA A 110 -10.15 -11.73 9.54
N ARG A 111 -9.82 -12.19 10.76
CA ARG A 111 -9.05 -13.43 11.00
C ARG A 111 -9.93 -14.66 11.17
N ALA A 112 -11.22 -14.47 11.45
CA ALA A 112 -12.14 -15.52 11.83
C ALA A 112 -12.89 -16.16 10.63
N ARG A 113 -12.52 -15.83 9.39
CA ARG A 113 -13.16 -16.31 8.16
C ARG A 113 -12.16 -16.83 7.15
#